data_AF-A0A6T8VKC6-F1
#
_entry.id   AF-A0A6T8VKC6-F1
#
_cell.length_a   1.000
_cell.length_b   1.000
_cell.length_c   1.000
_cell.angle_alpha   90.00
_cell.angle_beta   90.00
_cell.angle_gamma   90.00
#
_symmetry.space_group_name_H-M   'P 1'
#
loop_
_entity.id
_entity.type
_entity.pdbx_description
1 polymer ?
#
loop_
_entity_poly.entity_id
_entity_poly.type
_entity_poly.pdbx_seq_one_letter_code
_entity_poly.pdbx_strand_id
1 'polypeptide(L)'
;MMHGWSDSHYCKDFCLEASAGDGEWRELLAVSGQPLSTEGKVFSIPDNGLASPHLLDRFRLRMTAPTSTGSWYLMVSWFDIFGVAIDKDVQQVLNMAAAYAMRDE
;
A
#
# COMPACT_ATOMS: atom_id res chain seq x y z
N MET A 1 -9.77 15.05 28.64
CA MET A 1 -9.88 15.59 27.28
C MET A 1 -9.09 14.63 26.39
N MET A 2 -9.75 13.72 25.69
CA MET A 2 -9.04 12.80 24.78
C MET A 2 -8.82 13.56 23.47
N HIS A 3 -7.60 14.05 23.29
CA HIS A 3 -7.17 14.67 22.05
C HIS A 3 -6.89 13.53 21.06
N GLY A 4 -7.62 13.46 19.95
CA GLY A 4 -7.12 12.75 18.78
C GLY A 4 -8.10 11.91 17.99
N TRP A 5 -9.25 11.49 18.52
CA TRP A 5 -10.19 10.65 17.77
C TRP A 5 -11.63 11.13 18.01
N SER A 6 -12.25 11.68 16.97
CA SER A 6 -13.69 11.94 16.96
C SER A 6 -14.29 11.34 15.70
N ASP A 7 -15.50 10.79 15.82
CA ASP A 7 -16.27 10.27 14.68
C ASP A 7 -16.67 11.37 13.67
N SER A 8 -16.32 12.63 13.96
CA SER A 8 -16.54 13.77 13.08
C SER A 8 -15.33 14.16 12.25
N HIS A 9 -14.15 13.57 12.49
CA HIS A 9 -12.90 14.01 11.88
C HIS A 9 -12.02 12.86 11.37
N TYR A 10 -12.45 12.24 10.26
CA TYR A 10 -11.78 11.06 9.70
C TYR A 10 -11.38 11.23 8.23
N CYS A 11 -10.36 10.48 7.82
CA CYS A 11 -10.04 10.28 6.41
C CYS A 11 -11.00 9.23 5.83
N LYS A 12 -11.60 9.53 4.68
CA LYS A 12 -12.53 8.64 3.96
C LYS A 12 -12.10 8.34 2.52
N ASP A 13 -11.11 9.08 2.03
CA ASP A 13 -10.60 9.03 0.67
C ASP A 13 -9.07 8.92 0.75
N PHE A 14 -8.56 7.75 0.38
CA PHE A 14 -7.13 7.43 0.45
C PHE A 14 -6.74 6.44 -0.63
N CYS A 15 -5.44 6.36 -0.92
CA CYS A 15 -4.87 5.29 -1.72
C CYS A 15 -3.66 4.67 -1.01
N LEU A 16 -3.44 3.39 -1.31
CA LEU A 16 -2.24 2.64 -0.97
C LEU A 16 -1.38 2.56 -2.22
N GLU A 17 -0.14 3.01 -2.10
CA GLU A 17 0.85 2.94 -3.17
C GLU A 17 2.05 2.12 -2.70
N ALA A 18 2.74 1.49 -3.63
CA ALA A 18 3.96 0.74 -3.36
C ALA A 18 5.02 0.91 -4.45
N SER A 19 6.27 0.63 -4.09
CA SER A 19 7.43 0.67 -4.99
C SER A 19 8.33 -0.54 -4.71
N ALA A 20 9.11 -0.92 -5.72
CA ALA A 20 10.11 -2.00 -5.64
C ALA A 20 11.53 -1.43 -5.47
N GLY A 21 11.65 -0.32 -4.76
CA GLY A 21 12.92 0.39 -4.57
C GLY A 21 13.41 1.20 -5.77
N ASP A 22 12.70 1.16 -6.90
CA ASP A 22 12.99 1.84 -8.17
C ASP A 22 12.64 3.34 -8.19
N GLY A 23 11.92 3.81 -7.16
CA GLY A 23 11.46 5.20 -7.07
C GLY A 23 10.10 5.44 -7.75
N GLU A 24 9.61 4.46 -8.50
CA GLU A 24 8.30 4.51 -9.16
C GLU A 24 7.22 4.00 -8.19
N TRP A 25 6.29 4.88 -7.84
CA TRP A 25 5.16 4.55 -6.97
C TRP A 25 3.96 4.11 -7.81
N ARG A 26 3.41 2.95 -7.48
CA ARG A 26 2.29 2.33 -8.18
C ARG A 26 1.11 2.21 -7.24
N GLU A 27 -0.06 2.64 -7.69
CA GLU A 27 -1.28 2.52 -6.90
C GLU A 27 -1.72 1.06 -6.83
N LEU A 28 -1.82 0.52 -5.61
CA LEU A 28 -2.33 -0.82 -5.35
C LEU A 28 -3.83 -0.81 -5.10
N LEU A 29 -4.32 0.22 -4.40
CA LEU A 29 -5.70 0.34 -3.96
C LEU A 29 -6.07 1.81 -3.86
N ALA A 30 -7.26 2.17 -4.36
CA ALA A 30 -7.91 3.44 -4.10
C ALA A 30 -9.24 3.20 -3.38
N VAL A 31 -9.48 3.97 -2.32
CA VAL A 31 -10.70 3.92 -1.50
C VAL A 31 -11.30 5.32 -1.49
N SER A 32 -12.62 5.39 -1.71
CA SER A 32 -13.36 6.64 -1.63
C SER A 32 -14.65 6.48 -0.83
N GLY A 33 -14.99 7.51 -0.06
CA GLY A 33 -16.21 7.57 0.74
C GLY A 33 -16.29 6.55 1.88
N GLN A 34 -15.18 5.87 2.23
CA GLN A 34 -15.16 4.87 3.30
C GLN A 34 -14.26 5.35 4.45
N PRO A 35 -14.83 5.73 5.61
CA PRO A 35 -14.06 6.17 6.76
C PRO A 35 -13.04 5.13 7.19
N LEU A 36 -11.83 5.56 7.53
CA LEU A 36 -10.97 4.79 8.42
C LEU A 36 -11.65 4.75 9.80
N SER A 37 -12.01 3.56 10.27
CA SER A 37 -12.69 3.33 11.56
C SER A 37 -11.74 2.78 12.62
N THR A 38 -12.14 2.89 13.89
CA THR A 38 -11.44 2.29 15.04
C THR A 38 -11.41 0.77 15.00
N GLU A 39 -12.39 0.14 14.38
CA GLU A 39 -12.55 -1.33 14.34
C GLU A 39 -11.51 -2.02 13.45
N GLY A 40 -10.78 -1.23 12.63
CA GLY A 40 -9.89 -1.76 11.60
C GLY A 40 -10.69 -2.35 10.44
N LYS A 41 -10.14 -2.21 9.22
CA LYS A 41 -10.76 -2.78 8.02
C LYS A 41 -9.68 -3.35 7.11
N VAL A 42 -9.88 -4.58 6.68
CA VAL A 42 -9.03 -5.23 5.68
C VAL A 42 -9.55 -4.88 4.29
N PHE A 43 -8.67 -4.39 3.43
CA PHE A 43 -8.95 -4.15 2.03
C PHE A 43 -8.14 -5.13 1.18
N SER A 44 -8.82 -5.88 0.33
CA SER A 44 -8.14 -6.75 -0.63
C SER A 44 -7.51 -5.91 -1.74
N ILE A 45 -6.27 -6.22 -2.09
CA ILE A 45 -5.61 -5.63 -3.26
C ILE A 45 -6.19 -6.33 -4.51
N PRO A 46 -6.80 -5.58 -5.44
CA PRO A 46 -7.34 -6.17 -6.66
C PRO A 46 -6.22 -6.80 -7.50
N ASP A 47 -6.53 -7.89 -8.18
CA ASP A 47 -5.63 -8.51 -9.17
C ASP A 47 -5.72 -7.74 -10.49
N ASN A 48 -5.09 -6.58 -10.52
CA ASN A 48 -5.17 -5.59 -11.60
C ASN A 48 -3.96 -5.66 -12.56
N GLY A 49 -3.28 -6.81 -12.65
CA GLY A 49 -2.16 -6.97 -13.58
C GLY A 49 -0.88 -6.26 -13.14
N LEU A 50 -0.83 -5.73 -11.91
CA LEU A 50 0.43 -5.49 -11.19
C LEU A 50 1.19 -6.80 -10.88
N ALA A 51 0.63 -7.94 -11.30
CA ALA A 51 1.16 -9.30 -11.34
C ALA A 51 2.47 -9.50 -12.14
N SER A 52 3.28 -8.46 -12.31
CA SER A 52 4.72 -8.68 -12.47
C SER A 52 5.29 -8.86 -11.06
N PRO A 53 6.13 -9.87 -10.79
CA PRO A 53 6.59 -10.26 -9.45
C PRO A 53 7.61 -9.26 -8.89
N HIS A 54 7.30 -7.97 -8.97
CA HIS A 54 8.05 -6.95 -8.28
C HIS A 54 7.76 -7.12 -6.80
N LEU A 55 8.74 -7.69 -6.10
CA LEU A 55 8.75 -7.61 -4.66
C LEU A 55 8.65 -6.13 -4.26
N LEU A 56 7.54 -5.78 -3.65
CA LEU A 56 7.30 -4.45 -3.13
C LEU A 56 7.94 -4.37 -1.75
N ASP A 57 8.82 -3.41 -1.55
CA ASP A 57 9.57 -3.23 -0.30
C ASP A 57 9.28 -1.89 0.39
N ARG A 58 8.53 -1.02 -0.28
CA ARG A 58 8.11 0.30 0.21
C ARG A 58 6.63 0.47 -0.01
N PHE A 59 5.93 0.87 1.04
CA PHE A 59 4.49 1.12 1.03
C PHE A 59 4.23 2.53 1.57
N ARG A 60 3.24 3.22 1.02
CA ARG A 60 2.75 4.48 1.59
C ARG A 60 1.25 4.59 1.46
N LEU A 61 0.64 5.12 2.52
CA LEU A 61 -0.77 5.50 2.56
C LEU A 61 -0.88 7.00 2.31
N ARG A 62 -1.73 7.41 1.38
CA ARG A 62 -1.88 8.83 1.00
C ARG A 62 -3.35 9.24 1.01
N MET A 63 -3.65 10.37 1.62
CA MET A 63 -4.97 11.00 1.48
C MET A 63 -5.17 11.50 0.05
N THR A 64 -6.33 11.23 -0.53
CA THR A 64 -6.70 11.71 -1.87
C THR A 64 -7.74 12.83 -1.83
N ALA A 65 -8.41 13.01 -0.69
CA ALA A 65 -9.29 14.15 -0.42
C ALA A 65 -9.16 14.62 1.04
N PRO A 66 -9.65 15.82 1.38
CA PRO A 66 -9.70 16.27 2.76
C PRO A 66 -10.53 15.33 3.65
N THR A 67 -10.30 15.42 4.95
CA THR A 67 -11.17 14.79 5.96
C THR A 67 -12.63 15.28 5.87
N SER A 68 -13.52 14.63 6.61
CA SER A 68 -14.94 15.03 6.75
C SER A 68 -15.17 16.50 7.13
N THR A 69 -14.19 17.17 7.73
CA THR A 69 -14.26 18.60 8.13
C THR A 69 -13.57 19.56 7.15
N GLY A 70 -12.96 19.05 6.08
CA GLY A 70 -12.19 19.85 5.13
C GLY A 70 -10.70 20.01 5.47
N SER A 71 -10.21 19.39 6.55
CA SER A 71 -8.79 19.48 6.95
C SER A 71 -7.90 18.45 6.23
N TRP A 72 -6.62 18.78 6.04
CA TRP A 72 -5.59 17.91 5.43
C TRP A 72 -4.61 17.36 6.47
N TYR A 73 -5.03 16.34 7.20
CA TYR A 73 -4.13 15.57 8.04
C TYR A 73 -4.62 14.13 8.16
N LEU A 74 -3.67 13.20 8.26
CA LEU A 74 -3.91 11.77 8.35
C LEU A 74 -3.58 11.33 9.78
N MET A 75 -4.58 10.81 10.50
CA MET A 75 -4.38 10.14 11.79
C MET A 75 -4.59 8.64 11.58
N VAL A 76 -3.54 7.87 11.85
CA VAL A 76 -3.53 6.41 11.71
C VAL A 76 -2.78 5.86 12.92
N SER A 77 -3.45 5.02 13.72
CA SER A 77 -2.81 4.37 14.88
C SER A 77 -1.91 3.21 14.44
N TRP A 78 -2.37 2.42 13.48
CA TRP A 78 -1.62 1.34 12.85
C TRP A 78 -2.08 1.14 11.41
N PHE A 79 -1.20 0.59 10.58
CA PHE A 79 -1.51 0.08 9.26
C PHE A 79 -0.74 -1.22 9.08
N ASP A 80 -1.41 -2.27 8.62
CA ASP A 80 -0.82 -3.60 8.44
C ASP A 80 -0.85 -3.98 6.96
N ILE A 81 0.24 -4.58 6.48
CA ILE A 81 0.35 -5.12 5.12
C ILE A 81 0.48 -6.64 5.23
N PHE A 82 -0.45 -7.35 4.61
CA PHE A 82 -0.47 -8.81 4.58
C PHE A 82 -0.03 -9.29 3.20
N GLY A 83 0.86 -10.29 3.16
CA GLY A 83 1.36 -10.86 1.92
C GLY A 83 2.39 -11.95 2.18
N VAL A 84 2.96 -12.47 1.09
CA VAL A 84 4.08 -13.42 1.14
C VAL A 84 5.37 -12.61 1.13
N ALA A 85 6.17 -12.75 2.19
CA ALA A 85 7.53 -12.23 2.22
C ALA A 85 8.46 -13.22 1.51
N ILE A 86 9.34 -12.71 0.65
CA ILE A 86 10.40 -13.50 0.03
C ILE A 86 11.73 -13.02 0.60
N ASP A 87 12.57 -13.97 0.97
CA ASP A 87 13.92 -13.70 1.43
C ASP A 87 14.75 -13.03 0.30
N LYS A 88 15.59 -12.07 0.66
CA LYS A 88 16.37 -11.30 -0.32
C LYS A 88 17.33 -12.18 -1.12
N ASP A 89 17.91 -13.19 -0.49
CA ASP A 89 18.84 -14.10 -1.15
C ASP A 89 18.10 -14.98 -2.16
N VAL A 90 16.88 -15.43 -1.79
CA VAL A 90 16.00 -16.15 -2.71
C VAL A 90 15.61 -15.26 -3.90
N GLN A 91 15.28 -13.98 -3.66
CA GLN A 91 14.97 -13.07 -4.75
C GLN A 91 16.16 -12.87 -5.69
N GLN A 92 17.36 -12.75 -5.14
CA GLN A 92 18.56 -12.58 -5.96
C GLN A 92 18.82 -13.79 -6.85
N VAL A 93 18.62 -15.01 -6.33
CA VAL A 93 18.71 -16.25 -7.11
C VAL A 93 17.65 -16.30 -8.20
N LEU A 94 16.40 -15.96 -7.89
CA LEU A 94 15.31 -15.93 -8.88
C LEU A 94 15.60 -14.94 -10.01
N ASN A 95 16.10 -13.74 -9.66
CA ASN A 95 16.49 -12.73 -10.63
C ASN A 95 17.66 -13.21 -11.53
N MET A 96 18.65 -13.90 -10.95
CA MET A 96 19.75 -14.49 -11.72
C MET A 96 19.24 -15.56 -12.68
N ALA A 97 18.39 -16.48 -12.22
CA ALA A 97 17.85 -17.56 -13.04
C ALA A 97 17.05 -17.02 -14.25
N ALA A 98 16.20 -16.01 -14.02
CA ALA A 98 15.45 -15.35 -15.09
C ALA A 98 16.38 -14.67 -16.13
N ALA A 99 17.46 -14.02 -15.68
CA ALA A 99 18.42 -13.38 -16.56
C ALA A 99 19.23 -14.36 -17.43
N TYR A 100 19.48 -15.58 -16.93
CA TYR A 100 20.13 -16.64 -17.72
C TYR A 100 19.18 -17.24 -18.75
N ALA A 101 17.92 -17.50 -18.39
CA ALA A 101 16.92 -18.06 -19.31
C ALA A 101 16.66 -17.17 -20.55
N MET A 102 16.81 -15.85 -20.43
CA MET A 102 16.67 -14.91 -21.55
C MET A 102 17.92 -14.72 -22.41
N ARG A 103 19.03 -15.43 -22.13
CA ARG A 103 20.27 -15.38 -22.93
C ARG A 103 20.44 -16.55 -23.90
N ASP A 104 19.59 -17.56 -23.78
CA ASP A 104 19.59 -18.76 -24.63
C ASP A 104 18.55 -18.66 -25.78
N GLU A 105 17.97 -17.48 -26.00
CA GLU A 105 17.15 -17.09 -27.18
C GLU A 105 17.93 -16.12 -28.08
#